data_AF-A0A8D0H8G9-F1
#
_entry.id   AF-A0A8D0H8G9-F1
#
_cell.length_a   1.000
_cell.length_b   1.000
_cell.length_c   1.000
_cell.angle_alpha   90.00
_cell.angle_beta   90.00
_cell.angle_gamma   90.00
#
_symmetry.space_group_name_H-M   'P 1'
#
loop_
_entity.id
_entity.type
_entity.pdbx_description
1 polymer ?
#
loop_
_entity_poly.entity_id
_entity_poly.type
_entity_poly.pdbx_seq_one_letter_code
_entity_poly.pdbx_strand_id
1 'polypeptide(L)'
;MGIRSLCHNYYTYGEAPSCAQWKTDYGNCRKWEKSKSEHAKESLRKSERARILEKQKHAPVWEMRRSPPMDWYLPLDDDKPK
;
A
#
# COMPACT_ATOMS: atom_id res chain seq x y z
N MET A 1 12.88 -4.79 11.55
CA MET A 1 11.44 -4.78 11.90
C MET A 1 11.32 -4.99 13.40
N GLY A 2 10.52 -4.18 14.09
CA GLY A 2 10.31 -4.30 15.53
C GLY A 2 9.11 -5.19 15.87
N ILE A 3 9.04 -5.66 17.12
CA ILE A 3 7.93 -6.50 17.61
C ILE A 3 6.57 -5.81 17.41
N ARG A 4 6.51 -4.49 17.61
CA ARG A 4 5.30 -3.69 17.43
C ARG A 4 4.72 -3.75 16.01
N SER A 5 5.58 -3.67 14.98
CA SER A 5 5.11 -3.76 13.59
C SER A 5 4.64 -5.16 13.23
N LEU A 6 5.28 -6.19 13.80
CA LEU A 6 4.89 -7.58 13.59
C LEU A 6 3.50 -7.85 14.18
N CYS A 7 3.29 -7.48 15.45
CA CYS A 7 2.01 -7.64 16.12
C CYS A 7 0.90 -6.90 15.39
N HIS A 8 1.13 -5.64 15.00
CA HIS A 8 0.13 -4.86 14.27
C HIS A 8 -0.31 -5.54 12.96
N ASN A 9 0.63 -6.01 12.14
CA ASN A 9 0.29 -6.68 10.89
C ASN A 9 -0.44 -8.01 11.15
N TYR A 10 0.00 -8.79 12.13
CA TYR A 10 -0.65 -10.05 12.50
C TYR A 10 -2.10 -9.84 12.93
N TYR A 11 -2.37 -8.85 13.79
CA TYR A 11 -3.75 -8.57 14.23
C TYR A 11 -4.62 -7.91 13.15
N THR A 12 -4.03 -7.25 12.15
CA THR A 12 -4.79 -6.56 11.08
C THR A 12 -5.11 -7.49 9.92
N TYR A 13 -4.15 -8.34 9.52
CA TYR A 13 -4.24 -9.17 8.32
C TYR A 13 -4.26 -10.68 8.62
N GLY A 14 -4.07 -11.08 9.87
CA GLY A 14 -4.06 -12.50 10.30
C GLY A 14 -2.73 -13.22 10.06
N GLU A 15 -1.75 -12.57 9.42
CA GLU A 15 -0.47 -13.19 9.09
C GLU A 15 0.72 -12.25 9.34
N ALA A 16 1.88 -12.86 9.57
CA ALA A 16 3.13 -12.12 9.64
C ALA A 16 3.58 -11.72 8.23
N PRO A 17 3.96 -10.45 7.99
CA PRO A 17 4.29 -9.98 6.66
C PRO A 17 5.58 -10.63 6.14
N SER A 18 5.53 -11.21 4.94
CA SER A 18 6.73 -11.74 4.29
C SER A 18 7.63 -10.61 3.78
N CYS A 19 8.84 -10.52 4.33
CA CYS A 19 9.83 -9.51 3.97
C CYS A 19 10.82 -9.98 2.89
N ALA A 20 10.60 -11.19 2.34
CA ALA A 20 11.54 -11.82 1.43
C ALA A 20 11.75 -10.98 0.15
N GLN A 21 10.67 -10.47 -0.44
CA GLN A 21 10.74 -9.64 -1.65
C GLN A 21 11.55 -8.36 -1.41
N TRP A 22 11.27 -7.65 -0.32
CA TRP A 22 11.99 -6.42 0.06
C TRP A 22 13.48 -6.66 0.29
N LYS A 23 13.85 -7.81 0.86
CA LYS A 23 15.25 -8.20 1.04
C LYS A 23 15.94 -8.41 -0.31
N THR A 24 15.28 -9.08 -1.24
CA THR A 24 15.78 -9.30 -2.61
C THR A 24 15.97 -7.97 -3.33
N ASP A 25 14.96 -7.09 -3.27
CA ASP A 25 15.01 -5.77 -3.89
C ASP A 25 16.13 -4.92 -3.30
N TYR A 26 16.29 -4.91 -1.98
CA TYR A 26 17.43 -4.24 -1.35
C TYR A 26 18.77 -4.77 -1.87
N GLY A 27 18.92 -6.09 -1.99
CA GLY A 27 20.11 -6.72 -2.57
C GLY A 27 20.38 -6.27 -4.01
N ASN A 28 19.34 -6.19 -4.84
CA ASN A 28 19.44 -5.69 -6.21
C ASN A 28 19.80 -4.20 -6.25
N CYS A 29 19.25 -3.39 -5.33
CA CYS A 29 19.58 -1.98 -5.21
C CYS A 29 21.07 -1.79 -4.90
N ARG A 30 21.59 -2.52 -3.92
CA ARG A 30 23.02 -2.50 -3.56
C ARG A 30 23.93 -2.97 -4.69
N LYS A 31 23.49 -3.96 -5.48
CA LYS A 31 24.22 -4.40 -6.68
C LYS A 31 24.25 -3.31 -7.75
N TRP A 32 23.11 -2.68 -8.04
CA TRP A 32 23.03 -1.56 -8.97
C TRP A 32 23.91 -0.38 -8.54
N GLU A 33 23.91 -0.02 -7.27
CA GLU A 33 24.77 1.04 -6.72
C GLU A 33 26.25 0.75 -6.97
N LYS A 34 26.69 -0.49 -6.75
CA LYS A 34 28.10 -0.89 -6.85
C LYS A 34 28.58 -1.11 -8.29
N SER A 35 27.80 -1.80 -9.12
CA SER A 35 28.28 -2.28 -10.42
C SER A 35 27.49 -1.75 -11.61
N LYS A 36 26.45 -0.92 -11.38
CA LYS A 36 25.52 -0.46 -12.43
C LYS A 36 24.99 -1.63 -13.28
N SER A 37 24.74 -2.76 -12.62
CA SER A 37 24.21 -3.97 -13.29
C SER A 37 22.81 -3.74 -13.86
N GLU A 38 22.68 -3.70 -15.18
CA GLU A 38 21.38 -3.51 -15.84
C GLU A 38 20.35 -4.58 -15.42
N HIS A 39 20.78 -5.83 -15.19
CA HIS A 39 19.88 -6.87 -14.70
C HIS A 39 19.30 -6.57 -13.31
N ALA A 40 20.12 -6.02 -12.40
CA ALA A 40 19.65 -5.64 -11.07
C ALA A 40 18.64 -4.48 -11.13
N LYS A 41 18.88 -3.50 -12.01
CA LYS A 41 17.96 -2.39 -12.29
C LYS A 41 16.65 -2.86 -12.90
N GLU A 42 16.70 -3.76 -13.87
CA GLU A 42 15.49 -4.29 -14.50
C GLU A 42 14.64 -5.09 -13.50
N SER A 43 15.29 -5.92 -12.67
CA SER A 43 14.63 -6.66 -11.60
C SER A 43 13.91 -5.74 -10.61
N LEU A 44 14.56 -4.65 -10.18
CA LEU A 44 13.95 -3.63 -9.32
C LEU A 44 12.74 -2.95 -9.97
N ARG A 45 12.87 -2.53 -11.23
CA ARG A 45 11.77 -1.89 -11.97
C ARG A 45 10.57 -2.83 -12.10
N LYS A 46 10.82 -4.12 -12.34
CA LYS A 46 9.77 -5.13 -12.41
C LYS A 46 9.07 -5.33 -11.07
N SER A 47 9.82 -5.44 -9.97
CA SER A 47 9.28 -5.57 -8.62
C SER A 47 8.38 -4.38 -8.26
N GLU A 48 8.85 -3.15 -8.51
CA GLU A 48 8.10 -1.94 -8.17
C GLU A 48 6.82 -1.80 -9.01
N ARG A 49 6.87 -2.13 -10.30
CA ARG A 49 5.66 -2.17 -11.15
C ARG A 49 4.64 -3.16 -10.62
N ALA A 50 5.06 -4.37 -10.25
CA ALA A 50 4.16 -5.38 -9.69
C ALA A 50 3.52 -4.89 -8.38
N ARG A 51 4.29 -4.24 -7.51
CA ARG A 51 3.80 -3.66 -6.25
C ARG A 51 2.73 -2.58 -6.48
N ILE A 52 2.94 -1.70 -7.47
CA ILE A 52 1.97 -0.66 -7.81
C ILE A 52 0.68 -1.27 -8.36
N LEU A 53 0.79 -2.26 -9.24
CA LEU A 53 -0.37 -2.94 -9.82
C LEU A 53 -1.22 -3.65 -8.76
N GLU A 54 -0.59 -4.36 -7.81
CA GLU A 54 -1.35 -5.01 -6.72
C GLU A 54 -2.06 -3.98 -5.84
N LYS A 55 -1.42 -2.82 -5.59
CA LYS A 55 -2.06 -1.73 -4.84
C LYS A 55 -3.25 -1.12 -5.58
N GLN A 56 -3.20 -1.07 -6.91
CA GLN A 56 -4.26 -0.53 -7.77
C GLN A 56 -5.41 -1.52 -8.04
N LYS A 57 -5.25 -2.78 -7.66
CA LYS A 57 -6.27 -3.83 -7.85
C LYS A 57 -7.60 -3.51 -7.18
N HIS A 58 -7.56 -2.76 -6.09
CA HIS A 58 -8.77 -2.36 -5.38
C HIS A 58 -9.31 -1.05 -5.97
N ALA A 59 -10.49 -1.14 -6.58
CA ALA A 59 -11.22 0.05 -7.01
C ALA A 59 -11.49 0.94 -5.78
N PRO A 60 -11.32 2.26 -5.90
CA PRO A 60 -11.66 3.15 -4.80
C PRO A 60 -13.16 3.00 -4.49
N VAL A 61 -13.48 2.71 -3.22
CA VAL A 61 -14.87 2.63 -2.74
C VAL A 61 -15.53 4.01 -2.81
N TRP A 62 -14.74 5.07 -2.75
CA TRP A 62 -15.18 6.46 -2.73
C TRP A 62 -14.57 7.24 -3.90
N GLU A 63 -15.41 7.95 -4.64
CA GLU A 63 -14.94 8.91 -5.64
C GLU A 63 -14.43 10.19 -4.97
N MET A 64 -13.42 10.82 -5.57
CA MET A 64 -12.91 12.11 -5.11
C MET A 64 -13.96 13.20 -5.33
N ARG A 65 -14.48 13.76 -4.24
CA ARG A 65 -15.47 14.84 -4.27
C ARG A 65 -14.84 16.15 -4.74
N ARG A 66 -15.52 16.88 -5.63
CA ARG A 66 -15.10 18.21 -6.09
C ARG A 66 -15.53 19.34 -5.17
N SER A 67 -16.64 19.15 -4.47
CA SER A 67 -17.19 20.09 -3.50
C SER A 67 -17.92 19.30 -2.40
N PRO A 68 -18.10 19.87 -1.20
CA PRO A 68 -18.99 19.27 -0.21
C PRO A 68 -20.42 19.17 -0.75
N PRO A 69 -21.23 18.19 -0.30
CA PRO A 69 -22.67 18.19 -0.54
C PRO A 69 -23.29 19.50 -0.07
N MET A 70 -24.31 20.00 -0.76
CA MET A 70 -24.95 21.28 -0.41
C MET A 70 -25.57 21.28 0.99
N ASP A 71 -26.04 20.12 1.43
CA ASP A 71 -26.75 19.83 2.66
C ASP A 71 -25.84 19.32 3.78
N TRP A 72 -24.51 19.39 3.62
CA TRP A 72 -23.55 18.88 4.60
C TRP A 72 -23.69 19.49 6.00
N TYR A 73 -24.29 20.68 6.10
CA TYR A 73 -24.49 21.44 7.34
C TYR A 73 -25.81 21.11 8.06
N LEU A 74 -26.69 20.31 7.45
CA LEU A 74 -27.95 19.95 8.09
C LEU A 74 -27.69 18.98 9.26
N PRO A 75 -28.42 19.10 10.38
CA PRO A 75 -28.37 18.12 11.45
C PRO A 75 -28.74 16.74 10.91
N LEU A 76 -28.06 15.70 11.39
CA LEU A 76 -28.36 14.31 11.02
C LEU A 76 -29.78 13.97 11.45
N ASP A 77 -30.55 13.34 10.55
CA ASP A 77 -31.93 12.90 10.79
C ASP A 77 -31.98 11.65 11.71
N ASP A 78 -31.17 11.60 12.77
CA ASP A 78 -31.07 10.46 13.69
C ASP A 78 -32.40 10.23 14.45
N ASP A 79 -33.28 11.22 14.49
CA ASP A 79 -34.56 11.21 15.24
C ASP A 79 -35.80 10.88 14.38
N LYS A 80 -35.66 10.57 13.09
CA LYS A 80 -36.83 10.18 12.25
C LYS A 80 -37.12 8.68 12.39
N PRO A 81 -38.33 8.26 12.80
CA PRO A 81 -38.72 6.86 12.76
C PRO A 81 -38.72 6.35 11.30
N LYS A 82 -38.18 5.15 11.11
CA LYS A 82 -38.10 4.43 9.82
C LYS A 82 -39.46 4.23 9.15
#